data_AF-A0A5Y3H8R4-F1
#
_entry.id   AF-A0A5Y3H8R4-F1
#
_cell.length_a   1.000
_cell.length_b   1.000
_cell.length_c   1.000
_cell.angle_alpha   90.00
_cell.angle_beta   90.00
_cell.angle_gamma   90.00
#
_symmetry.space_group_name_H-M   'P 1'
#
loop_
_entity.id
_entity.type
_entity.pdbx_description
1 polymer ?
#
loop_
_entity_poly.entity_id
_entity_poly.type
_entity_poly.pdbx_seq_one_letter_code
_entity_poly.pdbx_strand_id
1 'polypeptide(L)'
;FYIINFGTPIIDASPLPLMLGIVILALALSCVREKLFGDDYITASLCFMMILANPFFIENLSYRYDSLTMCMSVAISIISSYVAYQYKPINIIISSILTIAFLSLYQAALNTYAIFLLAFIISDVVKKNSISNITKNTASSVAGLIVGYFAYSYFIAKRLV
;
A
#
# COMPACT_ATOMS: atom_id res chain seq x y z
N PHE A 1 17.18 32.66 -12.26
CA PHE A 1 16.65 31.33 -11.88
C PHE A 1 16.80 31.05 -10.39
N TYR A 2 18.00 31.18 -9.80
CA TYR A 2 18.22 31.00 -8.34
C TYR A 2 17.41 31.93 -7.43
N ILE A 3 17.24 33.20 -7.84
CA ILE A 3 16.47 34.20 -7.06
C ILE A 3 14.96 33.90 -7.05
N ILE A 4 14.46 33.20 -8.07
CA ILE A 4 13.04 32.82 -8.17
C ILE A 4 12.75 31.51 -7.42
N ASN A 5 13.73 30.60 -7.36
CA ASN A 5 13.57 29.28 -6.73
C ASN A 5 13.73 29.28 -5.21
N PHE A 6 14.12 30.41 -4.58
CA PHE A 6 14.37 30.54 -3.13
C PHE A 6 15.21 29.37 -2.52
N GLY A 7 16.11 28.78 -3.31
CA GLY A 7 16.83 27.57 -2.91
C GLY A 7 17.69 26.99 -4.03
N THR A 8 18.44 25.93 -3.71
CA THR A 8 19.17 25.15 -4.71
C THR A 8 18.18 24.40 -5.60
N PRO A 9 18.36 24.38 -6.93
CA PRO A 9 17.51 23.57 -7.80
C PRO A 9 17.53 22.12 -7.33
N ILE A 10 16.36 21.51 -7.23
CA ILE A 10 16.21 20.10 -6.89
C ILE A 10 17.03 19.30 -7.91
N ILE A 11 17.98 18.51 -7.41
CA ILE A 11 18.85 17.70 -8.24
C ILE A 11 17.99 16.60 -8.86
N ASP A 12 17.95 16.53 -10.19
CA ASP A 12 17.30 15.41 -10.88
C ASP A 12 18.15 14.14 -10.67
N ALA A 13 17.71 13.29 -9.75
CA ALA A 13 18.32 12.00 -9.45
C ALA A 13 17.74 10.86 -10.31
N SER A 14 16.96 11.17 -11.35
CA SER A 14 16.38 10.15 -12.24
C SER A 14 17.47 9.26 -12.86
N PRO A 15 17.29 7.93 -12.91
CA PRO A 15 16.11 7.14 -12.55
C PRO A 15 16.15 6.50 -11.16
N LEU A 16 17.01 6.97 -10.24
CA LEU A 16 17.25 6.29 -8.96
C LEU A 16 15.99 6.16 -8.07
N PRO A 17 15.15 7.20 -7.87
CA PRO A 17 13.93 7.09 -7.06
C PRO A 17 12.96 6.03 -7.59
N LEU A 18 12.87 5.90 -8.91
CA LEU A 18 12.04 4.91 -9.60
C LEU A 18 12.53 3.48 -9.29
N MET A 19 13.83 3.23 -9.44
CA MET A 19 14.42 1.91 -9.18
C MET A 19 14.21 1.49 -7.72
N LEU A 20 14.44 2.39 -6.77
CA LEU A 20 14.21 2.14 -5.35
C LEU A 20 12.73 1.88 -5.06
N GLY A 21 11.82 2.66 -5.65
CA GLY A 21 10.38 2.47 -5.50
C GLY A 21 9.92 1.09 -5.95
N ILE A 22 10.38 0.64 -7.12
CA ILE A 22 10.06 -0.70 -7.65
C ILE A 22 10.58 -1.80 -6.73
N VAL A 23 11.81 -1.67 -6.21
CA VAL A 23 12.37 -2.65 -5.26
C VAL A 23 11.53 -2.73 -3.98
N ILE A 24 11.16 -1.59 -3.40
CA ILE A 24 10.32 -1.55 -2.18
C ILE A 24 8.96 -2.21 -2.44
N LEU A 25 8.34 -1.91 -3.59
CA LEU A 25 7.06 -2.50 -3.96
C LEU A 25 7.17 -4.01 -4.18
N ALA A 26 8.22 -4.48 -4.86
CA ALA A 26 8.48 -5.90 -5.08
C ALA A 26 8.68 -6.67 -3.76
N LEU A 27 9.36 -6.06 -2.78
CA LEU A 27 9.50 -6.63 -1.44
C LEU A 27 8.15 -6.76 -0.74
N ALA A 28 7.31 -5.72 -0.78
CA ALA A 28 5.98 -5.77 -0.17
C ALA A 28 5.08 -6.85 -0.81
N LEU A 29 5.13 -6.98 -2.13
CA LEU A 29 4.41 -8.02 -2.88
C LEU A 29 4.91 -9.43 -2.54
N SER A 30 6.22 -9.57 -2.34
CA SER A 30 6.83 -10.83 -1.91
C SER A 30 6.32 -11.28 -0.52
N CYS A 31 6.10 -10.34 0.40
CA CYS A 31 5.56 -10.63 1.74
C CYS A 31 4.12 -11.19 1.70
N VAL A 32 3.30 -10.78 0.73
CA VAL A 32 1.89 -11.21 0.62
C VAL A 32 1.67 -12.37 -0.35
N ARG A 33 2.71 -12.74 -1.11
CA ARG A 33 2.69 -13.79 -2.14
C ARG A 33 2.18 -15.12 -1.59
N GLU A 34 2.80 -15.62 -0.51
CA GLU A 34 2.48 -16.93 0.07
C GLU A 34 1.01 -16.99 0.52
N LYS A 35 0.50 -15.88 1.09
CA LYS A 35 -0.89 -15.78 1.49
C LYS A 35 -1.84 -15.88 0.30
N LEU A 36 -1.54 -15.22 -0.81
CA LEU A 36 -2.41 -15.17 -1.99
C LEU A 36 -2.31 -16.41 -2.87
N PHE A 37 -1.08 -16.82 -3.20
CA PHE A 37 -0.77 -17.81 -4.24
C PHE A 37 -0.04 -19.07 -3.72
N GLY A 38 0.39 -19.09 -2.46
CA GLY A 38 1.16 -20.22 -1.91
C GLY A 38 2.50 -20.42 -2.63
N ASP A 39 2.69 -21.62 -3.18
CA ASP A 39 3.90 -22.05 -3.91
C ASP A 39 3.84 -21.74 -5.41
N ASP A 40 2.77 -21.12 -5.93
CA ASP A 40 2.71 -20.75 -7.35
C ASP A 40 3.38 -19.38 -7.62
N TYR A 41 4.70 -19.42 -7.76
CA TYR A 41 5.53 -18.24 -8.00
C TYR A 41 5.26 -17.57 -9.36
N ILE A 42 4.95 -18.37 -10.39
CA ILE A 42 4.79 -17.86 -11.76
C ILE A 42 3.50 -17.06 -11.86
N THR A 43 2.40 -17.63 -11.39
CA THR A 43 1.10 -16.94 -11.39
C THR A 43 1.16 -15.68 -10.53
N ALA A 44 1.80 -15.74 -9.36
CA ALA A 44 1.98 -14.56 -8.51
C ALA A 44 2.74 -13.44 -9.22
N SER A 45 3.86 -13.76 -9.89
CA SER A 45 4.66 -12.78 -10.62
C SER A 45 3.87 -12.14 -11.76
N LEU A 46 3.12 -12.92 -12.54
CA LEU A 46 2.28 -12.41 -13.63
C LEU A 46 1.18 -11.48 -13.10
N CYS A 47 0.47 -11.87 -12.05
CA CYS A 47 -0.57 -11.03 -11.44
C CYS A 47 0.01 -9.72 -10.88
N PHE A 48 1.17 -9.78 -10.21
CA PHE A 48 1.83 -8.60 -9.66
C PHE A 48 2.39 -7.67 -10.74
N MET A 49 2.87 -8.21 -11.86
CA MET A 49 3.25 -7.39 -13.01
C MET A 49 2.08 -6.58 -13.56
N MET A 50 0.84 -7.08 -13.50
CA MET A 50 -0.32 -6.30 -13.96
C MET A 50 -0.55 -5.03 -13.11
N ILE A 51 -0.14 -5.03 -11.84
CA ILE A 51 -0.19 -3.84 -10.98
C ILE A 51 0.81 -2.79 -11.50
N LEU A 52 2.02 -3.23 -11.85
CA LEU A 52 3.07 -2.37 -12.40
C LEU A 52 2.73 -1.86 -13.81
N ALA A 53 2.10 -2.70 -14.62
CA ALA A 53 1.72 -2.40 -16.00
C ALA A 53 0.43 -1.56 -16.11
N ASN A 54 -0.23 -1.25 -14.99
CA ASN A 54 -1.43 -0.42 -14.98
C ASN A 54 -1.08 1.00 -15.50
N PRO A 55 -1.77 1.53 -16.52
CA PRO A 55 -1.47 2.85 -17.08
C PRO A 55 -1.48 3.96 -16.04
N PHE A 56 -2.40 3.92 -15.07
CA PHE A 56 -2.45 4.89 -13.97
C PHE A 56 -1.25 4.78 -13.04
N PHE A 57 -0.72 3.57 -12.85
CA PHE A 57 0.46 3.38 -12.02
C PHE A 57 1.72 3.84 -12.76
N ILE A 58 1.85 3.55 -14.06
CA ILE A 58 2.96 4.04 -14.90
C ILE A 58 3.00 5.57 -14.94
N GLU A 59 1.84 6.23 -15.00
CA GLU A 59 1.75 7.69 -14.89
C GLU A 59 2.30 8.17 -13.54
N ASN A 60 1.90 7.54 -12.42
CA ASN A 60 2.45 7.84 -11.09
C ASN A 60 3.97 7.61 -11.00
N LEU A 61 4.51 6.59 -11.67
CA LEU A 61 5.95 6.34 -11.77
C LEU A 61 6.69 7.40 -12.62
N SER A 62 5.99 8.06 -13.55
CA SER A 62 6.60 9.07 -14.43
C SER A 62 6.89 10.39 -13.70
N TYR A 63 6.37 10.59 -12.49
CA TYR A 63 6.70 11.72 -11.62
C TYR A 63 8.09 11.51 -11.01
N ARG A 64 9.12 12.00 -11.70
CA ARG A 64 10.54 11.79 -11.36
C ARG A 64 10.89 12.04 -9.89
N TYR A 65 10.32 13.08 -9.29
CA TYR A 65 10.63 13.50 -7.92
C TYR A 65 9.84 12.76 -6.85
N ASP A 66 8.62 12.29 -7.15
CA ASP A 66 7.69 11.68 -6.18
C ASP A 66 7.46 10.17 -6.41
N SER A 67 8.05 9.60 -7.45
CA SER A 67 7.89 8.17 -7.79
C SER A 67 8.26 7.25 -6.63
N LEU A 68 9.27 7.60 -5.84
CA LEU A 68 9.66 6.84 -4.65
C LEU A 68 8.59 6.91 -3.55
N THR A 69 8.11 8.12 -3.20
CA THR A 69 7.13 8.31 -2.13
C THR A 69 5.78 7.67 -2.48
N MET A 70 5.38 7.73 -3.75
CA MET A 70 4.19 7.04 -4.25
C MET A 70 4.34 5.51 -4.18
N CYS A 71 5.46 4.94 -4.66
CA CYS A 71 5.72 3.51 -4.56
C CYS A 71 5.78 3.03 -3.10
N MET A 72 6.39 3.81 -2.21
CA MET A 72 6.40 3.52 -0.77
C MET A 72 5.00 3.53 -0.19
N SER A 73 4.16 4.50 -0.54
CA SER A 73 2.77 4.56 -0.09
C SER A 73 2.00 3.30 -0.51
N VAL A 74 2.12 2.90 -1.78
CA VAL A 74 1.49 1.68 -2.29
C VAL A 74 2.01 0.45 -1.54
N ALA A 75 3.33 0.32 -1.36
CA ALA A 75 3.92 -0.78 -0.60
C ALA A 75 3.41 -0.85 0.85
N ILE A 76 3.36 0.30 1.55
CA ILE A 76 2.84 0.40 2.91
C ILE A 76 1.35 0.04 2.96
N SER A 77 0.56 0.44 1.97
CA SER A 77 -0.87 0.09 1.91
C SER A 77 -1.09 -1.43 1.78
N ILE A 78 -0.25 -2.11 1.00
CA ILE A 78 -0.28 -3.57 0.84
C ILE A 78 0.06 -4.25 2.17
N ILE A 79 1.16 -3.84 2.81
CA ILE A 79 1.57 -4.38 4.11
C ILE A 79 0.53 -4.07 5.19
N SER A 80 -0.03 -2.87 5.21
CA SER A 80 -1.08 -2.49 6.15
C SER A 80 -2.29 -3.41 6.04
N SER A 81 -2.80 -3.64 4.82
CA SER A 81 -3.94 -4.54 4.59
C SER A 81 -3.62 -5.98 5.02
N TYR A 82 -2.41 -6.46 4.73
CA TYR A 82 -1.97 -7.81 5.08
C TYR A 82 -1.86 -8.02 6.60
N VAL A 83 -1.24 -7.08 7.32
CA VAL A 83 -1.10 -7.14 8.78
C VAL A 83 -2.47 -7.11 9.44
N ALA A 84 -3.34 -6.19 9.02
CA ALA A 84 -4.68 -6.01 9.59
C ALA A 84 -5.60 -7.22 9.34
N TYR A 85 -5.40 -7.92 8.21
CA TYR A 85 -6.15 -9.11 7.84
C TYR A 85 -5.75 -10.36 8.63
N GLN A 86 -4.79 -10.27 9.55
CA GLN A 86 -4.53 -11.30 10.54
C GLN A 86 -5.14 -10.87 11.86
N TYR A 87 -6.30 -11.43 12.25
CA TYR A 87 -7.02 -11.02 13.45
C TYR A 87 -6.16 -11.11 14.72
N LYS A 88 -5.63 -9.97 15.15
CA LYS A 88 -4.95 -9.73 16.43
C LYS A 88 -5.16 -8.26 16.82
N PRO A 89 -5.48 -7.93 18.09
CA PRO A 89 -5.72 -6.54 18.49
C PRO A 89 -4.55 -5.61 18.18
N ILE A 90 -3.31 -6.09 18.38
CA ILE A 90 -2.09 -5.34 18.06
C ILE A 90 -1.97 -5.01 16.57
N ASN A 91 -2.46 -5.88 15.69
CA ASN A 91 -2.40 -5.68 14.24
C ASN A 91 -3.34 -4.57 13.77
N ILE A 92 -4.44 -4.33 14.47
CA ILE A 92 -5.33 -3.19 14.21
C ILE A 92 -4.56 -1.89 14.47
N ILE A 93 -3.87 -1.80 15.61
CA ILE A 93 -3.07 -0.61 15.97
C ILE A 93 -1.95 -0.39 14.96
N ILE A 94 -1.20 -1.44 14.61
CA ILE A 94 -0.12 -1.37 13.62
C ILE A 94 -0.68 -0.93 12.26
N SER A 95 -1.78 -1.53 11.81
CA SER A 95 -2.43 -1.16 10.55
C SER A 95 -2.92 0.28 10.55
N SER A 96 -3.48 0.78 11.66
CA SER A 96 -3.89 2.19 11.76
C SER A 96 -2.70 3.14 11.62
N ILE A 97 -1.56 2.83 12.23
CA ILE A 97 -0.32 3.61 12.08
C ILE A 97 0.17 3.58 10.63
N LEU A 98 0.22 2.40 10.01
CA LEU A 98 0.61 2.25 8.61
C LEU A 98 -0.38 2.97 7.67
N THR A 99 -1.66 3.02 8.03
CA THR A 99 -2.70 3.73 7.29
C THR A 99 -2.47 5.23 7.29
N ILE A 100 -2.16 5.81 8.45
CA ILE A 100 -1.76 7.21 8.55
C ILE A 100 -0.51 7.46 7.71
N ALA A 101 0.48 6.56 7.76
CA ALA A 101 1.73 6.69 7.01
C ALA A 101 1.49 6.72 5.49
N PHE A 102 0.76 5.76 4.92
CA PHE A 102 0.52 5.76 3.47
C PHE A 102 -0.38 6.92 3.02
N LEU A 103 -1.40 7.30 3.81
CA LEU A 103 -2.27 8.43 3.48
C LEU A 103 -1.51 9.77 3.52
N SER A 104 -0.48 9.88 4.36
CA SER A 104 0.39 11.05 4.43
C SER A 104 1.35 11.15 3.24
N LEU A 105 1.74 10.01 2.66
CA LEU A 105 2.62 9.96 1.49
C LEU A 105 1.84 10.14 0.18
N TYR A 106 0.75 9.40 0.00
CA TYR A 106 -0.06 9.43 -1.22
C TYR A 106 -1.46 8.82 -0.97
N GLN A 107 -2.49 9.67 -0.99
CA GLN A 107 -3.86 9.29 -0.63
C GLN A 107 -4.47 8.23 -1.56
N ALA A 108 -4.10 8.20 -2.85
CA ALA A 108 -4.68 7.25 -3.80
C ALA A 108 -4.26 5.79 -3.54
N ALA A 109 -3.25 5.55 -2.69
CA ALA A 109 -2.87 4.21 -2.23
C ALA A 109 -3.99 3.52 -1.40
N LEU A 110 -5.01 4.26 -0.94
CA LEU A 110 -6.20 3.68 -0.31
C LEU A 110 -6.93 2.70 -1.24
N ASN A 111 -6.91 2.93 -2.57
CA ASN A 111 -7.49 2.02 -3.54
C ASN A 111 -6.74 0.68 -3.56
N THR A 112 -5.41 0.73 -3.48
CA THR A 112 -4.58 -0.49 -3.40
C THR A 112 -4.89 -1.29 -2.14
N TYR A 113 -5.04 -0.63 -0.99
CA TYR A 113 -5.46 -1.31 0.25
C TYR A 113 -6.75 -2.12 0.04
N ALA A 114 -7.78 -1.48 -0.54
CA ALA A 114 -9.08 -2.12 -0.77
C ALA A 114 -8.98 -3.33 -1.71
N ILE A 115 -8.20 -3.21 -2.79
CA ILE A 115 -7.97 -4.31 -3.74
C ILE A 115 -7.30 -5.50 -3.07
N PHE A 116 -6.27 -5.26 -2.25
CA PHE A 116 -5.58 -6.35 -1.55
C PHE A 116 -6.45 -7.00 -0.47
N LEU A 117 -7.25 -6.21 0.25
CA LEU A 117 -8.26 -6.76 1.17
C LEU A 117 -9.21 -7.73 0.45
N LEU A 118 -9.75 -7.33 -0.71
CA LEU A 118 -10.60 -8.20 -1.52
C LEU A 118 -9.85 -9.45 -2.00
N ALA A 119 -8.59 -9.30 -2.42
CA ALA A 119 -7.76 -10.43 -2.85
C ALA A 119 -7.54 -11.44 -1.70
N PHE A 120 -7.33 -10.98 -0.47
CA PHE A 120 -7.19 -11.86 0.70
C PHE A 120 -8.49 -12.59 1.04
N ILE A 121 -9.64 -11.92 0.93
CA ILE A 121 -10.95 -12.54 1.13
C ILE A 121 -11.18 -13.63 0.10
N ILE A 122 -10.93 -13.34 -1.19
CA ILE A 122 -11.06 -14.33 -2.27
C ILE A 122 -10.13 -15.52 -2.04
N SER A 123 -8.87 -15.27 -1.67
CA SER A 123 -7.90 -16.33 -1.38
C SER A 123 -8.37 -17.24 -0.23
N ASP A 124 -8.92 -16.67 0.86
CA ASP A 124 -9.45 -17.46 1.96
C ASP A 124 -10.70 -18.27 1.59
N VAL A 125 -11.58 -17.72 0.74
CA VAL A 125 -12.75 -18.44 0.21
C VAL A 125 -12.32 -19.62 -0.65
N VAL A 126 -11.36 -19.43 -1.54
CA VAL A 126 -10.81 -20.50 -2.40
C VAL A 126 -10.11 -21.58 -1.57
N LYS A 127 -9.38 -21.19 -0.52
CA LYS A 127 -8.74 -22.11 0.43
C LYS A 127 -9.71 -22.79 1.40
N LYS A 128 -11.03 -22.55 1.28
CA LYS A 128 -12.10 -23.12 2.12
C LYS A 128 -11.89 -22.84 3.61
N ASN A 129 -11.36 -21.66 3.95
CA ASN A 129 -11.25 -21.23 5.33
C ASN A 129 -12.65 -21.03 5.95
N SER A 130 -12.76 -21.23 7.26
CA SER A 130 -14.03 -21.03 7.99
C SER A 130 -14.55 -19.61 7.79
N ILE A 131 -15.84 -19.46 7.51
CA ILE A 131 -16.51 -18.16 7.35
C ILE A 131 -16.34 -17.27 8.60
N SER A 132 -16.24 -17.87 9.79
CA SER A 132 -15.97 -17.13 11.02
C SER A 132 -14.59 -16.49 11.02
N ASN A 133 -13.59 -17.16 10.44
CA ASN A 133 -12.24 -16.62 10.36
C ASN A 133 -12.16 -15.50 9.31
N ILE A 134 -12.81 -15.69 8.16
CA ILE A 134 -12.86 -14.69 7.08
C ILE A 134 -13.51 -13.40 7.58
N THR A 135 -14.65 -13.52 8.27
CA THR A 135 -15.37 -12.36 8.82
C THR A 135 -14.56 -11.63 9.90
N LYS A 136 -13.89 -12.36 10.81
CA LYS A 136 -13.00 -11.76 11.83
C LYS A 136 -11.81 -11.02 11.22
N ASN A 137 -11.13 -11.64 10.25
CA ASN A 137 -9.98 -11.04 9.55
C ASN A 137 -10.40 -9.79 8.75
N THR A 138 -11.53 -9.87 8.06
CA THR A 138 -12.09 -8.75 7.31
C THR A 138 -12.49 -7.61 8.25
N ALA A 139 -13.19 -7.92 9.35
CA ALA A 139 -13.57 -6.92 10.35
C ALA A 139 -12.36 -6.24 10.98
N SER A 140 -11.29 -6.99 11.29
CA SER A 140 -10.02 -6.45 11.79
C SER A 140 -9.38 -5.50 10.77
N SER A 141 -9.35 -5.88 9.50
CA SER A 141 -8.77 -5.04 8.44
C SER A 141 -9.57 -3.75 8.19
N VAL A 142 -10.90 -3.85 8.19
CA VAL A 142 -11.79 -2.68 8.06
C VAL A 142 -11.67 -1.78 9.28
N ALA A 143 -11.61 -2.34 10.50
CA ALA A 143 -11.41 -1.57 11.72
C ALA A 143 -10.08 -0.82 11.72
N GLY A 144 -8.98 -1.48 11.33
CA GLY A 144 -7.65 -0.86 11.24
C GLY A 144 -7.62 0.32 10.26
N LEU A 145 -8.26 0.16 9.09
CA LEU A 145 -8.37 1.22 8.09
C LEU A 145 -9.27 2.37 8.58
N ILE A 146 -10.43 2.09 9.16
CA ILE A 146 -11.35 3.12 9.66
C ILE A 146 -10.68 3.95 10.76
N VAL A 147 -10.08 3.29 11.76
CA VAL A 147 -9.40 3.95 12.87
C VAL A 147 -8.23 4.80 12.35
N GLY A 148 -7.41 4.25 11.44
CA GLY A 148 -6.30 4.97 10.83
C GLY A 148 -6.74 6.17 9.99
N TYR A 149 -7.80 6.01 9.19
CA TYR A 149 -8.35 7.08 8.35
C TYR A 149 -8.92 8.22 9.20
N PHE A 150 -9.72 7.92 10.22
CA PHE A 150 -10.26 8.96 11.12
C PHE A 150 -9.15 9.68 11.88
N ALA A 151 -8.12 8.96 12.35
CA ALA A 151 -6.97 9.58 12.99
C ALA A 151 -6.21 10.50 12.01
N TYR A 152 -5.97 10.05 10.77
CA TYR A 152 -5.38 10.88 9.72
C TYR A 152 -6.21 12.15 9.45
N SER A 153 -7.53 12.01 9.26
CA SER A 153 -8.42 13.13 8.97
C SER A 153 -8.46 14.15 10.11
N TYR A 154 -8.50 13.68 11.37
CA TYR A 154 -8.58 14.52 12.54
C TYR A 154 -7.28 15.29 12.83
N PHE A 155 -6.13 14.60 12.80
CA PHE A 155 -4.85 15.20 13.19
C PHE A 155 -4.14 15.93 12.04
N ILE A 156 -4.21 15.37 10.82
CA ILE A 156 -3.39 15.82 9.68
C ILE A 156 -4.24 16.61 8.70
N ALA A 157 -5.32 16.02 8.16
CA ALA A 157 -6.09 16.67 7.08
C ALA A 157 -6.71 18.00 7.53
N LYS A 158 -7.23 18.07 8.76
CA LYS A 158 -7.81 19.30 9.32
C LYS A 158 -6.79 20.43 9.58
N ARG A 159 -5.49 20.14 9.62
CA ARG A 159 -4.44 21.16 9.78
C ARG A 159 -3.93 21.73 8.45
N LEU A 160 -4.26 21.09 7.33
CA LEU A 160 -3.79 21.47 5.99
C LEU A 160 -4.82 22.28 5.19
N VAL A 161 -6.04 22.43 5.71
CA VAL A 161 -7.13 23.28 5.19
C VAL A 161 -7.36 24.44 6.14
#